data_AF-A0A3D4XX23-F1
#
_entry.id   AF-A0A3D4XX23-F1
#
_cell.length_a   1.000
_cell.length_b   1.000
_cell.length_c   1.000
_cell.angle_alpha   90.00
_cell.angle_beta   90.00
_cell.angle_gamma   90.00
#
_symmetry.space_group_name_H-M   'P 1'
#
loop_
_entity.id
_entity.type
_entity.pdbx_description
1 polymer ?
#
loop_
_entity_poly.entity_id
_entity_poly.type
_entity_poly.pdbx_seq_one_letter_code
_entity_poly.pdbx_strand_id
1 'polypeptide(L)'
;MFAKAQWFQKRKYGGWGLTPRTWQGWVYVGGFIGVMMIIQKINFGNEQVKNIISALMVGIFVLDILRIMTQIKKDELEIQFEAV
;
A
#
# COMPACT_ATOMS: atom_id res chain seq x y z
N MET A 1 -0.53 -9.12 3.69
CA MET A 1 -1.32 -10.35 3.80
C MET A 1 -1.83 -10.85 2.44
N PHE A 2 -1.73 -10.07 1.35
CA PHE A 2 -1.86 -10.62 -0.02
C PHE A 2 -0.83 -10.06 -1.01
N ALA A 3 -0.34 -8.84 -0.77
CA ALA A 3 0.68 -8.22 -1.59
C ALA A 3 2.07 -8.80 -1.31
N LYS A 4 2.80 -9.16 -2.39
CA LYS A 4 4.18 -9.65 -2.31
C LYS A 4 5.16 -8.51 -2.50
N ALA A 5 6.27 -8.50 -1.76
CA ALA A 5 7.30 -7.47 -1.87
C ALA A 5 7.82 -7.28 -3.31
N GLN A 6 7.96 -8.37 -4.07
CA GLN A 6 8.35 -8.34 -5.49
C GLN A 6 7.41 -7.56 -6.42
N TRP A 7 6.16 -7.30 -6.00
CA TRP A 7 5.21 -6.52 -6.79
C TRP A 7 5.46 -5.03 -6.71
N PHE A 8 6.23 -4.60 -5.71
CA PHE A 8 6.49 -3.22 -5.37
C PHE A 8 7.99 -2.94 -5.41
N GLN A 9 8.33 -1.68 -5.60
CA GLN A 9 9.69 -1.19 -5.47
C GLN A 9 9.67 0.06 -4.58
N LYS A 10 10.75 0.25 -3.83
CA LYS A 10 10.96 1.47 -3.06
C LYS A 10 11.23 2.63 -4.02
N ARG A 11 10.78 3.84 -3.68
CA ARG A 11 11.09 5.03 -4.49
C ARG A 11 12.58 5.38 -4.37
N LYS A 12 13.26 5.50 -5.51
CA LYS A 12 14.72 5.75 -5.60
C LYS A 12 15.17 7.18 -5.23
N TYR A 13 14.33 8.20 -5.40
CA TYR A 13 14.74 9.60 -5.22
C TYR A 13 13.84 10.34 -4.22
N GLY A 14 14.12 10.17 -2.93
CA GLY A 14 13.61 11.05 -1.85
C GLY A 14 12.13 10.91 -1.46
N GLY A 15 11.40 9.94 -2.03
CA GLY A 15 9.99 9.73 -1.69
C GLY A 15 9.79 8.63 -0.64
N TRP A 16 9.07 8.93 0.44
CA TRP A 16 8.53 7.90 1.33
C TRP A 16 7.40 7.14 0.62
N GLY A 17 7.52 5.82 0.51
CA GLY A 17 6.46 4.95 -0.04
C GLY A 17 6.93 3.89 -1.03
N LEU A 18 5.95 3.17 -1.56
CA LEU A 18 6.12 2.07 -2.50
C LEU A 18 5.47 2.41 -3.84
N THR A 19 6.14 2.08 -4.93
CA THR A 19 5.56 2.14 -6.28
C THR A 19 5.33 0.71 -6.79
N PRO A 20 4.16 0.39 -7.37
CA PRO A 20 3.98 -0.89 -8.03
C PRO A 20 4.98 -1.06 -9.17
N ARG A 21 5.75 -2.15 -9.17
CA ARG A 21 6.68 -2.53 -10.24
C ARG A 21 6.05 -3.47 -11.25
N THR A 22 5.05 -4.24 -10.83
CA THR A 22 4.39 -5.27 -11.64
C THR A 22 2.90 -4.96 -11.83
N TRP A 23 2.28 -5.56 -12.85
CA TRP A 23 0.83 -5.47 -13.06
C TRP A 23 0.03 -5.99 -11.86
N GLN A 24 0.55 -6.98 -11.13
CA GLN A 24 -0.06 -7.53 -9.92
C GLN A 24 -0.14 -6.48 -8.80
N GLY A 25 0.92 -5.67 -8.66
CA GLY A 25 0.93 -4.53 -7.73
C GLY A 25 -0.10 -3.47 -8.12
N TRP A 26 -0.23 -3.17 -9.42
CA TRP A 26 -1.26 -2.24 -9.92
C TRP A 26 -2.68 -2.77 -9.70
N VAL A 27 -2.93 -4.05 -9.97
CA VAL A 27 -4.23 -4.68 -9.70
C VAL A 27 -4.53 -4.69 -8.21
N TYR A 28 -3.55 -4.91 -7.34
CA TYR A 28 -3.74 -4.85 -5.90
C TYR A 28 -4.13 -3.43 -5.42
N VAL A 29 -3.37 -2.42 -5.83
CA VAL A 29 -3.66 -1.01 -5.48
C VAL A 29 -4.99 -0.57 -6.09
N GLY A 30 -5.22 -0.85 -7.36
CA GLY A 30 -6.46 -0.53 -8.06
C GLY A 30 -7.67 -1.25 -7.48
N GLY A 31 -7.52 -2.51 -7.08
CA GLY A 31 -8.54 -3.29 -6.38
C GLY A 31 -8.90 -2.67 -5.04
N PHE A 32 -7.90 -2.28 -4.24
CA PHE A 32 -8.15 -1.57 -2.98
C PHE A 32 -8.91 -0.26 -3.18
N ILE A 33 -8.48 0.57 -4.14
CA ILE A 33 -9.18 1.81 -4.51
C ILE A 33 -10.62 1.52 -4.96
N GLY A 34 -10.81 0.48 -5.78
CA GLY A 34 -12.12 0.06 -6.26
C GLY A 34 -13.05 -0.32 -5.11
N VAL A 35 -12.58 -1.12 -4.14
CA VAL A 35 -13.41 -1.47 -2.97
C VAL A 35 -13.72 -0.25 -2.12
N MET A 36 -12.77 0.67 -1.92
CA MET A 36 -13.03 1.92 -1.21
C MET A 36 -14.09 2.78 -1.91
N MET A 37 -14.06 2.87 -3.25
CA MET A 37 -15.10 3.56 -4.02
C MET A 37 -16.48 2.90 -3.86
N ILE A 38 -16.54 1.57 -3.82
CA ILE A 38 -17.79 0.82 -3.59
C ILE A 38 -18.33 1.12 -2.18
N ILE A 39 -17.49 1.04 -1.15
CA ILE A 39 -17.87 1.35 0.25
C ILE A 39 -18.42 2.78 0.35
N GLN A 40 -17.85 3.73 -0.37
CA GLN A 40 -18.32 5.12 -0.35
C GLN A 40 -19.72 5.29 -0.95
N LYS A 41 -20.09 4.47 -1.95
CA LYS A 41 -21.40 4.49 -2.61
C LYS A 41 -22.48 3.70 -1.87
N ILE A 42 -22.10 2.75 -1.02
CA ILE A 42 -23.05 1.99 -0.21
C ILE A 42 -23.62 2.92 0.87
N ASN A 43 -24.95 3.00 0.94
CA ASN A 43 -25.63 3.70 2.03
C ASN A 43 -25.79 2.73 3.21
N PHE A 44 -24.94 2.88 4.22
CA PHE A 44 -24.98 2.07 5.45
C PHE A 44 -26.07 2.51 6.43
N GLY A 45 -26.82 3.59 6.16
CA GLY A 45 -27.81 4.16 7.06
C GLY A 45 -27.24 4.85 8.32
N ASN A 46 -26.00 4.51 8.70
CA ASN A 46 -25.25 5.14 9.77
C ASN A 46 -23.84 5.52 9.27
N GLU A 47 -23.56 6.83 9.25
CA GLU A 47 -22.29 7.38 8.79
C GLU A 47 -21.10 6.98 9.69
N GLN A 48 -21.34 6.82 11.00
CA GLN A 48 -20.28 6.40 11.93
C GLN A 48 -19.80 4.98 11.61
N VAL A 49 -20.73 4.06 11.30
CA VAL A 49 -20.40 2.68 10.91
C VAL A 49 -19.58 2.67 9.62
N LYS A 50 -20.00 3.46 8.62
CA LYS A 50 -19.26 3.60 7.36
C LYS A 50 -17.83 4.13 7.59
N ASN A 51 -17.68 5.13 8.46
CA ASN A 51 -16.39 5.72 8.80
C ASN A 51 -15.48 4.71 9.53
N ILE A 52 -16.02 3.95 10.48
CA ILE A 52 -15.27 2.91 11.21
C ILE A 52 -14.78 1.82 10.25
N ILE A 53 -15.65 1.33 9.36
CA ILE A 53 -15.29 0.30 8.37
C ILE A 53 -14.20 0.84 7.43
N SER A 54 -14.37 2.07 6.93
CA SER A 54 -13.38 2.71 6.05
C SER A 54 -12.03 2.90 6.75
N ALA A 55 -12.03 3.33 8.01
CA ALA A 55 -10.82 3.51 8.80
C ALA A 55 -10.10 2.17 9.07
N LEU A 56 -10.83 1.11 9.41
CA LEU A 56 -10.28 -0.23 9.58
C LEU A 56 -9.63 -0.73 8.30
N MET A 57 -10.28 -0.52 7.16
CA MET A 57 -9.81 -0.95 5.85
C MET A 57 -8.51 -0.24 5.45
N VAL A 58 -8.45 1.08 5.66
CA VAL A 58 -7.22 1.87 5.45
C VAL A 58 -6.12 1.42 6.41
N GLY A 59 -6.46 1.16 7.68
CA GLY A 59 -5.51 0.65 8.67
C GLY A 59 -4.85 -0.66 8.24
N ILE A 60 -5.64 -1.64 7.77
CA ILE A 60 -5.14 -2.91 7.22
C ILE A 60 -4.22 -2.67 6.02
N PHE A 61 -4.60 -1.77 5.11
CA PHE A 61 -3.81 -1.46 3.93
C PHE A 61 -2.47 -0.81 4.28
N VAL A 62 -2.45 0.11 5.25
CA VAL A 62 -1.23 0.74 5.76
C VAL A 62 -0.32 -0.31 6.41
N LEU A 63 -0.85 -1.20 7.24
CA LEU A 63 -0.07 -2.29 7.84
C LEU A 63 0.54 -3.19 6.76
N ASP A 64 -0.19 -3.49 5.68
CA ASP A 64 0.31 -4.27 4.56
C ASP A 64 1.45 -3.54 3.82
N ILE A 65 1.32 -2.24 3.56
CA ILE A 65 2.39 -1.43 2.95
C ILE A 65 3.63 -1.39 3.85
N LEU A 66 3.47 -1.11 5.15
CA LEU A 66 4.58 -1.05 6.10
C LEU A 66 5.32 -2.39 6.16
N ARG A 67 4.59 -3.50 6.20
CA ARG A 67 5.18 -4.84 6.15
C ARG A 67 5.95 -5.11 4.85
N ILE A 68 5.47 -4.61 3.72
CA ILE A 68 6.19 -4.76 2.44
C ILE A 68 7.44 -3.89 2.43
N MET A 69 7.36 -2.66 2.95
CA MET A 69 8.51 -1.77 3.04
C MET A 69 9.65 -2.37 3.86
N THR A 70 9.35 -3.13 4.93
CA THR A 70 10.38 -3.82 5.72
C THR A 70 10.94 -5.07 5.03
N GLN A 71 10.23 -5.65 4.05
CA GLN A 71 10.65 -6.84 3.32
C GLN A 71 11.42 -6.53 2.03
N ILE A 72 11.29 -5.33 1.48
CA ILE A 72 12.05 -4.93 0.29
C ILE A 72 13.51 -4.69 0.69
N LYS A 73 14.41 -5.53 0.19
CA LYS A 73 15.85 -5.38 0.36
C LYS A 73 16.28 -4.04 -0.26
N LYS A 74 17.09 -3.24 0.46
CA LYS A 74 17.69 -2.01 -0.07
C LYS A 74 18.49 -2.37 -1.34
N ASP A 75 18.32 -1.58 -2.41
CA ASP A 75 19.10 -1.73 -3.64
C ASP A 75 20.60 -1.52 -3.31
N GLU A 76 21.50 -2.22 -3.99
CA GLU A 76 22.95 -2.15 -3.76
C GLU A 76 23.51 -0.72 -3.88
N LEU A 77 22.87 0.12 -4.70
CA LEU A 77 23.19 1.54 -4.84
C LEU A 77 22.82 2.35 -3.58
N GLU A 78 21.71 2.04 -2.90
CA GLU A 78 21.37 2.69 -1.62
C GLU A 78 22.39 2.35 -0.53
N ILE A 79 22.94 1.13 -0.54
CA ILE A 79 23.97 0.70 0.41
C ILE A 79 25.27 1.50 0.20
N GLN A 80 25.64 1.77 -1.06
CA GLN A 80 26.86 2.54 -1.36
C GLN A 80 26.76 4.02 -0.97
N PHE A 81 25.58 4.65 -1.08
CA PHE A 81 25.39 6.04 -0.64
C PHE A 81 25.28 6.21 0.88
N GLU A 82 24.93 5.16 1.62
CA GLU A 82 24.85 5.17 3.09
C GLU A 82 26.21 4.85 3.75
N ALA A 83 27.18 4.32 2.98
CA ALA A 83 28.52 3.94 3.42
C ALA A 83 29.62 4.99 3.12
N VAL A 84 29.25 6.15 2.55
CA VAL A 84 30.13 7.30 2.27
C VAL A 84 29.81 8.42 3.25
#